data_AF-A0A814F1I0-F1
#
_entry.id   AF-A0A814F1I0-F1
#
_cell.length_a   1.000
_cell.length_b   1.000
_cell.length_c   1.000
_cell.angle_alpha   90.00
_cell.angle_beta   90.00
_cell.angle_gamma   90.00
#
_symmetry.space_group_name_H-M   'P 1'
#
loop_
_entity.id
_entity.type
_entity.pdbx_description
1 polymer ?
#
loop_
_entity_poly.entity_id
_entity_poly.type
_entity_poly.pdbx_seq_one_letter_code
_entity_poly.pdbx_strand_id
1 'polypeptide(L)'
;MGCGTSNNSIVHTSIDVNSAAMIPNTTMLNLDTSQTTAVSNTNTIQILIASHTSQQTISERLKQGLLNQSLSCDILNESKPHSLNARANAIQWCDVFVVVISRLYQRTSFCMEAINYAKDKRKPIIAVFEIYLKIFALNIESFVAYNYS
;
A
#
# COMPACT_ATOMS: atom_id res chain seq x y z
N MET A 1 -25.55 38.80 -42.55
CA MET A 1 -26.75 37.93 -42.72
C MET A 1 -26.60 36.79 -41.74
N GLY A 2 -27.45 36.46 -40.77
CA GLY A 2 -28.42 37.18 -39.93
C GLY A 2 -28.24 36.57 -38.51
N CYS A 3 -28.23 37.34 -37.44
CA CYS A 3 -29.37 37.76 -36.61
C CYS A 3 -29.97 36.62 -35.75
N GLY A 4 -30.03 36.82 -34.43
CA GLY A 4 -30.74 35.97 -33.47
C GLY A 4 -30.38 36.24 -32.01
N THR A 5 -30.98 37.28 -31.42
CA THR A 5 -30.84 37.77 -30.03
C THR A 5 -31.95 37.25 -29.08
N SER A 6 -31.70 37.38 -27.77
CA SER A 6 -32.68 37.65 -26.67
C SER A 6 -33.46 36.45 -26.11
N ASN A 7 -33.92 36.37 -24.85
CA ASN A 7 -33.79 37.20 -23.63
C ASN A 7 -34.42 36.43 -22.43
N ASN A 8 -33.95 36.76 -21.22
CA ASN A 8 -34.55 36.75 -19.87
C ASN A 8 -35.90 36.06 -19.58
N SER A 9 -35.98 35.47 -18.38
CA SER A 9 -37.08 35.77 -17.45
C SER A 9 -36.66 35.66 -15.98
N ILE A 10 -36.97 36.72 -15.22
CA ILE A 10 -36.87 36.89 -13.76
C ILE A 10 -38.30 37.03 -13.25
N VAL A 11 -38.71 36.32 -12.19
CA VAL A 11 -39.71 36.73 -11.17
C VAL A 11 -39.44 35.88 -9.91
N HIS A 12 -38.87 36.37 -8.79
CA HIS A 12 -39.36 37.22 -7.69
C HIS A 12 -40.37 36.60 -6.70
N THR A 13 -39.98 36.66 -5.40
CA THR A 13 -40.79 36.90 -4.17
C THR A 13 -41.68 35.75 -3.63
N SER A 14 -41.85 35.49 -2.32
CA SER A 14 -41.46 36.14 -1.05
C SER A 14 -41.90 35.21 0.12
N ILE A 15 -41.11 35.09 1.20
CA ILE A 15 -41.40 35.52 2.60
C ILE A 15 -42.53 34.69 3.30
N ASP A 16 -42.36 34.04 4.46
CA ASP A 16 -42.32 34.69 5.78
C ASP A 16 -41.91 33.81 6.99
N VAL A 17 -41.56 34.58 8.03
CA VAL A 17 -41.14 34.43 9.44
C VAL A 17 -41.60 33.31 10.40
N ASN A 18 -40.81 33.24 11.49
CA ASN A 18 -41.09 32.84 12.90
C ASN A 18 -40.77 31.38 13.30
N SER A 19 -40.21 31.06 14.47
CA SER A 19 -39.62 31.80 15.59
C SER A 19 -39.04 30.79 16.61
N ALA A 20 -38.00 31.21 17.33
CA ALA A 20 -37.61 30.89 18.71
C ALA A 20 -37.49 29.41 19.19
N ALA A 21 -36.33 29.01 19.71
CA ALA A 21 -36.04 29.05 21.15
C ALA A 21 -34.79 28.23 21.56
N MET A 22 -34.09 28.75 22.58
CA MET A 22 -33.39 28.05 23.68
C MET A 22 -32.06 27.32 23.45
N ILE A 23 -30.99 27.89 24.02
CA ILE A 23 -29.77 27.19 24.50
C ILE A 23 -29.99 26.94 26.02
N PRO A 24 -29.48 25.86 26.64
CA PRO A 24 -28.17 25.98 27.31
C PRO A 24 -27.31 24.68 27.38
N ASN A 25 -25.99 24.91 27.35
CA ASN A 25 -24.89 24.32 28.14
C ASN A 25 -24.59 22.81 28.27
N THR A 26 -23.27 22.55 28.12
CA THR A 26 -22.41 21.62 28.90
C THR A 26 -22.62 20.12 28.61
N THR A 27 -21.62 19.39 28.11
CA THR A 27 -20.55 18.81 28.93
C THR A 27 -19.35 18.40 28.08
N MET A 28 -18.15 18.77 28.53
CA MET A 28 -16.87 18.26 28.05
C MET A 28 -16.76 16.75 28.31
N LEU A 29 -16.46 15.97 27.27
CA LEU A 29 -15.81 14.68 27.46
C LEU A 29 -14.35 14.82 27.04
N ASN A 30 -13.54 15.03 28.07
CA ASN A 30 -12.11 14.81 28.08
C ASN A 30 -11.89 13.30 27.86
N LEU A 31 -11.34 12.90 26.71
CA LEU A 31 -10.88 11.54 26.52
C LEU A 31 -9.36 11.54 26.63
N ASP A 32 -8.93 10.98 27.75
CA ASP A 32 -7.55 10.94 28.22
C ASP A 32 -6.55 10.53 27.15
N THR A 33 -5.58 11.41 26.99
CA THR A 33 -4.15 11.15 26.87
C THR A 33 -3.77 9.75 27.38
N SER A 34 -3.51 8.85 26.45
CA SER A 34 -2.56 7.74 26.62
C SER A 34 -1.95 7.37 25.26
N GLN A 35 -1.37 8.35 24.57
CA GLN A 35 -0.30 8.07 23.61
C GLN A 35 1.03 8.11 24.35
N THR A 36 1.30 7.04 25.09
CA THR A 36 2.68 6.64 25.38
C THR A 36 3.29 6.21 24.05
N THR A 37 3.75 7.18 23.26
CA THR A 37 4.70 6.90 22.18
C THR A 37 6.03 6.59 22.87
N ALA A 38 6.18 5.33 23.27
CA ALA A 38 7.49 4.75 23.45
C ALA A 38 8.15 4.78 22.07
N VAL A 39 8.84 5.87 21.76
CA VAL A 39 9.74 5.99 20.62
C VAL A 39 10.94 5.09 20.96
N SER A 40 10.75 3.79 20.81
CA SER A 40 11.88 2.88 20.64
C SER A 40 12.41 3.15 19.24
N ASN A 41 13.50 3.92 19.15
CA ASN A 41 14.28 4.06 17.92
C ASN A 41 14.95 2.72 17.60
N THR A 42 14.15 1.71 17.26
CA THR A 42 14.66 0.52 16.59
C THR A 42 14.68 0.88 15.12
N ASN A 43 15.89 1.08 14.58
CA ASN A 43 16.12 1.21 13.14
C ASN A 43 15.72 -0.11 12.47
N THR A 44 14.43 -0.29 12.25
CA THR A 44 13.88 -1.46 11.57
C THR A 44 14.07 -1.24 10.08
N ILE A 45 14.85 -2.12 9.46
CA ILE A 45 15.05 -2.12 8.02
C ILE A 45 13.70 -2.42 7.36
N GLN A 46 13.25 -1.51 6.50
CA GLN A 46 12.01 -1.60 5.75
C GLN A 46 12.24 -2.27 4.40
N ILE A 47 11.74 -3.49 4.26
CA ILE A 47 11.84 -4.27 3.03
C ILE A 47 10.53 -4.21 2.27
N LEU A 48 10.60 -3.86 0.98
CA LEU A 48 9.44 -3.88 0.10
C LEU A 48 9.60 -4.96 -0.95
N ILE A 49 8.71 -5.95 -0.94
CA ILE A 49 8.68 -7.06 -1.90
C ILE A 49 7.73 -6.70 -3.03
N ALA A 50 8.26 -6.45 -4.22
CA ALA A 50 7.48 -6.30 -5.45
C ALA A 50 7.32 -7.65 -6.17
N SER A 51 6.08 -8.00 -6.51
CA SER A 51 5.78 -9.25 -7.21
C SER A 51 4.52 -9.13 -8.06
N HIS A 52 4.41 -9.99 -9.08
CA HIS A 52 3.15 -10.20 -9.79
C HIS A 52 2.16 -10.94 -8.88
N THR A 53 0.87 -10.61 -8.95
CA THR A 53 -0.22 -11.23 -8.16
C THR A 53 -0.25 -12.77 -8.24
N SER A 54 0.14 -13.37 -9.37
CA SER A 54 0.27 -14.84 -9.49
C SER A 54 1.30 -15.45 -8.52
N GLN A 55 2.26 -14.65 -8.05
CA GLN A 55 3.32 -15.05 -7.13
C GLN A 55 3.00 -14.70 -5.69
N GLN A 56 1.75 -14.34 -5.36
CA GLN A 56 1.37 -13.91 -4.01
C GLN A 56 1.81 -14.90 -2.94
N THR A 57 1.58 -16.20 -3.14
CA THR A 57 1.98 -17.25 -2.18
C THR A 57 3.47 -17.24 -1.89
N ILE A 58 4.30 -16.97 -2.90
CA ILE A 58 5.76 -16.91 -2.76
C ILE A 58 6.16 -15.65 -1.99
N SER A 59 5.57 -14.50 -2.34
CA SER A 59 5.84 -13.23 -1.67
C SER A 59 5.43 -13.25 -0.21
N GLU A 60 4.31 -13.88 0.12
CA GLU A 60 3.85 -14.07 1.50
C GLU A 60 4.79 -14.99 2.28
N ARG A 61 5.21 -16.13 1.69
CA ARG A 61 6.19 -17.02 2.32
C ARG A 61 7.52 -16.29 2.57
N LEU A 62 7.98 -15.48 1.62
CA LEU A 62 9.18 -14.66 1.78
C LEU A 62 9.00 -13.61 2.89
N LYS A 63 7.86 -12.91 2.92
CA LYS A 63 7.50 -11.95 3.97
C LYS A 63 7.54 -12.61 5.35
N GLN A 64 6.92 -13.78 5.51
CA GLN A 64 6.95 -14.52 6.79
C GLN A 64 8.39 -14.89 7.21
N GLY A 65 9.23 -15.33 6.27
CA GLY A 65 10.64 -15.60 6.53
C GLY A 65 11.42 -14.37 7.03
N LEU A 66 11.13 -13.19 6.47
CA LEU A 66 11.75 -11.93 6.89
C LEU A 66 11.22 -11.43 8.24
N LEU A 67 9.90 -11.57 8.48
CA LEU A 67 9.28 -11.20 9.77
C LEU A 67 9.86 -12.03 10.92
N ASN A 68 10.15 -13.32 10.69
CA ASN A 68 10.81 -14.18 11.68
C ASN A 68 12.22 -13.71 12.07
N GLN A 69 12.84 -12.86 11.24
CA GLN A 69 14.14 -12.24 11.51
C GLN A 69 14.00 -10.82 12.11
N SER A 70 12.80 -10.45 12.57
CA SER A 70 12.48 -9.12 13.10
C SER A 70 12.67 -7.97 12.09
N LEU A 71 12.59 -8.27 10.79
CA LEU A 71 12.62 -7.27 9.72
C LEU A 71 11.20 -6.81 9.40
N SER A 72 11.04 -5.53 9.09
CA SER A 72 9.74 -5.02 8.66
C SER A 72 9.59 -5.20 7.16
N CYS A 73 8.46 -5.76 6.73
CA CYS A 73 8.30 -6.19 5.34
C CYS A 73 6.87 -5.99 4.83
N ASP A 74 6.76 -5.39 3.66
CA ASP A 74 5.50 -5.21 2.93
C ASP A 74 5.55 -5.74 1.50
N ILE A 75 4.37 -6.00 0.94
CA ILE A 75 4.21 -6.53 -0.42
C ILE A 75 3.55 -5.48 -1.30
N LEU A 76 4.16 -5.26 -2.47
CA LEU A 76 3.69 -4.42 -3.54
C LEU A 76 3.35 -5.30 -4.75
N ASN A 77 2.09 -5.29 -5.18
CA ASN A 77 1.63 -6.02 -6.36
C ASN A 77 0.49 -5.25 -7.06
N GLU A 78 -0.01 -5.77 -8.18
CA GLU A 78 -1.05 -5.11 -8.96
C GLU A 78 -2.36 -4.89 -8.17
N SER A 79 -2.58 -5.69 -7.13
CA SER A 79 -3.76 -5.57 -6.28
C SER A 79 -3.60 -4.54 -5.16
N LYS A 80 -2.38 -4.23 -4.68
CA LYS A 80 -2.17 -3.34 -3.54
C LYS A 80 -0.78 -2.67 -3.51
N PRO A 81 -0.71 -1.37 -3.13
CA PRO A 81 -1.81 -0.41 -3.06
C PRO A 81 -2.25 0.09 -4.46
N HIS A 82 -3.53 0.43 -4.61
CA HIS A 82 -4.09 0.89 -5.91
C HIS A 82 -3.68 2.32 -6.28
N SER A 83 -3.46 3.18 -5.27
CA SER A 83 -3.08 4.57 -5.49
C SER A 83 -1.63 4.68 -5.94
N LEU A 84 -1.39 5.34 -7.07
CA LEU A 84 -0.05 5.66 -7.58
C LEU A 84 0.83 6.30 -6.51
N ASN A 85 0.29 7.27 -5.77
CA ASN A 85 1.03 7.98 -4.72
C ASN A 85 1.43 7.04 -3.57
N ALA A 86 0.53 6.14 -3.17
CA ALA A 86 0.84 5.16 -2.13
C ALA A 86 1.96 4.20 -2.56
N ARG A 87 1.97 3.77 -3.83
CA ARG A 87 3.06 2.93 -4.39
C ARG A 87 4.38 3.68 -4.40
N ALA A 88 4.37 4.92 -4.89
CA ALA A 88 5.55 5.76 -4.94
C ALA A 88 6.13 6.01 -3.55
N ASN A 89 5.26 6.28 -2.56
CA ASN A 89 5.66 6.44 -1.17
C ASN A 89 6.25 5.15 -0.60
N ALA A 90 5.61 4.00 -0.80
CA ALA A 90 6.14 2.72 -0.33
C ALA A 90 7.55 2.46 -0.86
N ILE A 91 7.77 2.66 -2.17
CA ILE A 91 9.09 2.50 -2.79
C ILE A 91 10.09 3.54 -2.27
N GLN A 92 9.64 4.77 -2.03
CA GLN A 92 10.50 5.84 -1.53
C GLN A 92 10.95 5.59 -0.09
N TRP A 93 10.09 5.04 0.76
CA TRP A 93 10.37 4.83 2.18
C TRP A 93 11.02 3.48 2.50
N CYS A 94 11.07 2.53 1.55
CA CYS A 94 11.77 1.27 1.78
C CYS A 94 13.30 1.46 1.76
N ASP A 95 14.00 0.70 2.58
CA ASP A 95 15.46 0.61 2.59
C ASP A 95 15.97 -0.36 1.52
N VAL A 96 15.25 -1.46 1.31
CA VAL A 96 15.59 -2.50 0.34
C VAL A 96 14.36 -2.85 -0.49
N PHE A 97 14.54 -2.92 -1.80
CA PHE A 97 13.51 -3.29 -2.76
C PHE A 97 13.76 -4.70 -3.30
N VAL A 98 12.95 -5.66 -2.89
CA VAL A 98 13.08 -7.06 -3.32
C VAL A 98 12.11 -7.30 -4.48
N VAL A 99 12.57 -7.90 -5.57
CA VAL A 99 11.75 -8.18 -6.75
C VAL A 99 11.67 -9.67 -6.98
N VAL A 100 10.45 -10.22 -6.94
CA VAL A 100 10.18 -11.61 -7.33
C VAL A 100 10.02 -11.69 -8.84
N ILE A 101 11.08 -12.12 -9.53
CA ILE A 101 11.12 -12.20 -10.99
C ILE A 101 10.38 -13.45 -11.45
N SER A 102 9.33 -13.22 -12.24
CA SER A 102 8.62 -14.23 -13.03
C SER A 102 8.43 -13.73 -14.47
N ARG A 103 8.02 -14.62 -15.38
CA ARG A 103 7.69 -14.24 -16.77
C ARG A 103 6.56 -13.22 -16.83
N LEU A 104 5.61 -13.29 -15.90
CA LEU A 104 4.49 -12.36 -15.83
C LEU A 104 4.90 -11.01 -15.27
N TYR A 105 5.81 -10.99 -14.29
CA TYR A 105 6.36 -9.73 -13.75
C TYR A 105 6.93 -8.83 -14.86
N GLN A 106 7.68 -9.41 -15.80
CA GLN A 106 8.30 -8.65 -16.89
C GLN A 106 7.30 -8.15 -17.96
N ARG A 107 6.10 -8.75 -18.00
CA ARG A 107 5.07 -8.43 -19.00
C ARG A 107 4.07 -7.40 -18.51
N THR A 108 3.95 -7.21 -17.20
CA THR A 108 2.98 -6.30 -16.62
C THR A 108 3.58 -4.91 -16.42
N SER A 109 2.88 -3.89 -16.93
CA SER A 109 3.32 -2.48 -16.84
C SER A 109 3.52 -2.03 -15.40
N PHE A 110 2.64 -2.44 -14.48
CA PHE A 110 2.76 -2.17 -13.04
C PHE A 110 4.13 -2.56 -12.48
N CYS A 111 4.55 -3.80 -12.73
CA CYS A 111 5.80 -4.34 -12.21
C CYS A 111 7.01 -3.60 -12.78
N MET A 112 6.95 -3.31 -14.08
CA MET A 112 8.00 -2.56 -14.77
C MET A 112 8.09 -1.10 -14.31
N GLU A 113 6.95 -0.45 -14.05
CA GLU A 113 6.89 0.89 -13.46
C GLU A 113 7.52 0.91 -12.06
N ALA A 114 7.14 -0.06 -11.20
CA ALA A 114 7.66 -0.14 -9.84
C ALA A 114 9.18 -0.34 -9.80
N ILE A 115 9.74 -1.26 -10.60
CA ILE A 115 11.19 -1.49 -10.63
C ILE A 115 11.95 -0.32 -11.25
N ASN A 116 11.40 0.35 -12.27
CA ASN A 116 12.02 1.54 -12.85
C ASN A 116 12.01 2.70 -11.86
N TYR A 117 10.90 2.94 -11.17
CA TYR A 117 10.82 3.96 -10.13
C TYR A 117 11.80 3.68 -8.97
N ALA A 118 11.95 2.41 -8.55
CA ALA A 118 12.95 2.01 -7.56
C ALA A 118 14.38 2.31 -8.03
N LYS A 119 14.70 2.08 -9.31
CA LYS A 119 15.99 2.45 -9.92
C LYS A 119 16.20 3.96 -9.93
N ASP A 120 15.19 4.74 -10.30
CA ASP A 120 15.26 6.21 -10.31
C ASP A 120 15.52 6.76 -8.90
N LYS A 121 14.93 6.13 -7.88
CA LYS A 121 15.18 6.43 -6.46
C LYS A 121 16.46 5.79 -5.91
N ARG A 122 17.27 5.14 -6.75
CA ARG A 122 18.54 4.47 -6.41
C ARG A 122 18.39 3.50 -5.25
N LYS A 123 17.26 2.80 -5.18
CA LYS A 123 17.03 1.79 -4.14
C LYS A 123 17.93 0.57 -4.36
N PRO A 124 18.48 -0.05 -3.31
CA PRO A 124 19.09 -1.36 -3.40
C PRO A 124 18.06 -2.38 -3.89
N ILE A 125 18.30 -3.00 -5.04
CA ILE A 125 17.38 -3.99 -5.64
C ILE A 125 17.94 -5.39 -5.48
N ILE A 126 17.17 -6.28 -4.86
CA ILE A 126 17.47 -7.71 -4.76
C ILE A 126 16.51 -8.47 -5.65
N ALA A 127 17.02 -9.15 -6.67
CA ALA A 127 16.23 -9.98 -7.55
C ALA A 127 16.16 -11.42 -7.03
N VAL A 128 14.95 -11.96 -6.89
CA VAL A 128 14.72 -13.35 -6.49
C VAL A 128 13.93 -14.05 -7.58
N PHE A 129 14.48 -15.12 -8.14
CA PHE A 129 13.80 -15.87 -9.20
C PHE A 129 12.83 -16.89 -8.60
N GLU A 130 11.64 -16.96 -9.19
CA GLU A 130 10.59 -17.92 -8.84
C GLU A 130 11.11 -19.38 -8.78
N ILE A 131 12.01 -19.76 -9.67
CA ILE A 131 12.54 -21.14 -9.79
C ILE A 131 13.26 -21.56 -8.51
N TYR A 132 14.06 -20.68 -7.91
CA TYR A 132 14.81 -21.02 -6.69
C TYR A 132 13.89 -21.22 -5.49
N LEU A 133 12.82 -20.43 -5.40
CA LEU A 133 11.84 -20.54 -4.30
C LEU A 133 11.03 -21.83 -4.38
N LYS A 134 10.67 -22.30 -5.59
CA LYS A 134 9.98 -23.60 -5.73
C LYS A 134 10.86 -24.76 -5.29
N ILE A 135 12.15 -24.74 -5.64
CA ILE A 135 13.10 -25.78 -5.23
C ILE A 135 13.28 -25.77 -3.70
N PHE A 136 13.44 -24.59 -3.09
CA PHE A 136 13.54 -24.46 -1.64
C PHE A 136 12.26 -24.92 -0.92
N ALA A 137 11.09 -24.56 -1.44
CA ALA A 137 9.81 -24.97 -0.86
C ALA A 137 9.61 -26.48 -0.92
N LEU A 138 9.91 -27.14 -2.05
CA LEU A 138 9.81 -28.59 -2.20
C LEU A 138 10.75 -29.34 -1.26
N ASN A 139 11.94 -28.78 -0.99
CA ASN A 139 12.88 -29.36 -0.04
C ASN A 139 12.41 -29.24 1.41
N ILE A 140 11.78 -28.13 1.79
CA ILE A 140 11.23 -27.96 3.15
C ILE A 140 10.03 -28.89 3.39
N GLU A 141 9.11 -29.00 2.42
CA GLU A 141 7.95 -29.90 2.57
C GLU A 141 8.40 -31.37 2.66
N SER A 142 9.42 -31.76 1.88
CA SER A 142 10.03 -33.09 1.98
C SER A 142 10.74 -33.31 3.33
N PHE A 143 11.43 -32.29 3.85
CA PHE A 143 12.11 -32.37 5.14
C PHE A 143 11.13 -32.45 6.31
N VAL A 144 10.04 -31.67 6.28
CA VAL A 144 8.99 -31.71 7.31
C VAL A 144 8.25 -33.04 7.25
N ALA A 145 7.88 -33.54 6.07
CA ALA A 145 7.23 -34.85 5.93
C ALA A 145 8.13 -35.99 6.45
N TYR A 146 9.45 -35.89 6.25
CA TYR A 146 10.42 -36.86 6.74
C TYR A 146 10.59 -36.85 8.26
N ASN A 147 10.52 -35.68 8.92
CA ASN A 147 10.70 -35.59 10.37
C ASN A 147 9.43 -35.89 11.19
N TYR A 148 8.27 -36.00 10.53
CA TYR A 148 6.97 -36.24 11.18
C TYR A 148 6.27 -37.53 10.71
N SER A 149 6.99 -38.45 10.04
CA SER A 149 6.58 -39.85 9.81
C SER A 149 7.36 -40.79 10.72
#